data_AF-A0A7V1WBC2-F1
#
_entry.id   AF-A0A7V1WBC2-F1
#
_cell.length_a   1.000
_cell.length_b   1.000
_cell.length_c   1.000
_cell.angle_alpha   90.00
_cell.angle_beta   90.00
_cell.angle_gamma   90.00
#
_symmetry.space_group_name_H-M   'P 1'
#
loop_
_entity.id
_entity.type
_entity.pdbx_description
1 polymer ?
#
loop_
_entity_poly.entity_id
_entity_poly.type
_entity_poly.pdbx_seq_one_letter_code
_entity_poly.pdbx_strand_id
1 'polypeptide(L)'
;QAQAGKPKREVVLHRPDEAMLAAVRARAAADIRQAIQNPDKAARESGLDELKAEIVARLLPDFPEDESALGEAVEKVVKEQVRSLILEEGVRPDGRKVTEIRPISCEVGLLPRTHGSGLFTRGQTQILTTVTLGSSDDTQTVDGLEGDFQKRYMHFYNFPPYSVGETRPLRGPGRREIGHGALAERALLAVIPPQDTFPYTMLLTSEALESNGSTSMGSVCGSTLALMDAGVPIKAPVSGVAMGLMTGEDRFRVLSDIQGMEDFSGDMDFKVAGTEGGITAIQLDCKIRGLTFEMIRATLDQAREGRLHILGRMLEAIREPRAELSPHAPRIITLQINPEKIGAVIGPGGKMIKQIEAETGASISVEQDGTIYVAAVDGEGGERAAQWIRSLTAEVEVGQKYRGRVTRLMGMGAFVEILPGKDGLVHISHLSEEAIRRPEDVVKVGDEIDVRVIEIDSQGRVNLSAIGLDEPFDPSKVKPREDRGRGGRPGGGGRGGDRGDRGGGDRFGDRSRPRDPDRGFRGAPSAEPRDEPDETPKARFRPRR
;
A
#
# COMPACT_ATOMS: atom_id res chain seq x y z
N GLN A 1 14.16 9.36 37.82
CA GLN A 1 13.66 8.84 39.12
C GLN A 1 14.24 9.60 40.32
N ALA A 2 15.56 9.82 40.44
CA ALA A 2 16.14 10.45 41.65
C ALA A 2 15.55 11.83 42.05
N GLN A 3 15.16 12.69 41.11
CA GLN A 3 14.70 14.07 41.40
C GLN A 3 13.18 14.22 41.62
N ALA A 4 12.36 13.29 41.12
CA ALA A 4 10.89 13.40 41.13
C ALA A 4 10.15 12.05 41.19
N GLY A 5 10.86 10.97 41.49
CA GLY A 5 10.27 9.64 41.68
C GLY A 5 9.53 9.59 43.01
N LYS A 6 8.23 9.28 42.96
CA LYS A 6 7.45 9.00 44.18
C LYS A 6 8.05 7.79 44.93
N PRO A 7 7.89 7.71 46.26
CA PRO A 7 8.19 6.50 47.02
C PRO A 7 7.57 5.26 46.35
N LYS A 8 8.31 4.15 46.36
CA LYS A 8 7.79 2.89 45.80
C LYS A 8 6.62 2.44 46.66
N ARG A 9 5.46 2.20 46.04
CA ARG A 9 4.35 1.52 46.68
C ARG A 9 4.77 0.09 46.98
N GLU A 10 4.53 -0.36 48.21
CA GLU A 10 4.64 -1.78 48.55
C GLU A 10 3.53 -2.56 47.83
N VAL A 11 3.92 -3.63 47.16
CA VAL A 11 3.03 -4.52 46.41
C VAL A 11 3.23 -5.92 46.94
N VAL A 12 2.22 -6.44 47.63
CA VAL A 12 2.16 -7.85 48.01
C VAL A 12 1.94 -8.65 46.71
N LEU A 13 2.82 -9.60 46.44
CA LEU A 13 2.73 -10.45 45.25
C LEU A 13 1.94 -11.70 45.59
N HIS A 14 0.85 -11.95 44.86
CA HIS A 14 0.24 -13.27 44.82
C HIS A 14 1.24 -14.26 44.21
N ARG A 15 1.50 -15.37 44.90
CA ARG A 15 2.36 -16.46 44.46
C ARG A 15 1.88 -17.74 45.13
N PRO A 16 1.84 -18.88 44.42
CA PRO A 16 1.65 -20.17 45.06
C PRO A 16 2.74 -20.44 46.08
N ASP A 17 2.34 -21.03 47.22
CA ASP A 17 3.24 -21.39 48.30
C ASP A 17 4.30 -22.42 47.83
N GLU A 18 5.48 -22.39 48.45
CA GLU A 18 6.54 -23.34 48.11
C GLU A 18 6.19 -24.78 48.50
N ALA A 19 5.42 -25.00 49.58
CA ALA A 19 4.96 -26.34 49.94
C ALA A 19 3.96 -26.89 48.91
N MET A 20 3.07 -26.03 48.40
CA MET A 20 2.14 -26.37 47.31
C MET A 20 2.89 -26.72 46.01
N LEU A 21 3.87 -25.90 45.60
CA LEU A 21 4.71 -26.20 44.44
C LEU A 21 5.52 -27.50 44.61
N ALA A 22 6.07 -27.75 45.81
CA ALA A 22 6.76 -28.99 46.13
C ALA A 22 5.82 -30.21 46.06
N ALA A 23 4.59 -30.08 46.57
CA ALA A 23 3.58 -31.14 46.50
C ALA A 23 3.18 -31.47 45.06
N VAL A 24 2.90 -30.46 44.22
CA VAL A 24 2.58 -30.66 42.80
C VAL A 24 3.75 -31.34 42.06
N ARG A 25 4.99 -30.86 42.25
CA ARG A 25 6.19 -31.48 41.65
C ARG A 25 6.35 -32.94 42.06
N ALA A 26 6.26 -33.24 43.35
CA ALA A 26 6.47 -34.60 43.86
C ALA A 26 5.38 -35.58 43.43
N ARG A 27 4.15 -35.10 43.17
CA ARG A 27 2.98 -35.95 42.96
C ARG A 27 2.47 -36.01 41.52
N ALA A 28 2.77 -35.02 40.69
CA ALA A 28 2.19 -34.89 39.34
C ALA A 28 3.20 -34.58 38.22
N ALA A 29 4.48 -34.32 38.52
CA ALA A 29 5.45 -33.96 37.49
C ALA A 29 5.63 -35.05 36.41
N ALA A 30 5.59 -36.33 36.79
CA ALA A 30 5.69 -37.44 35.85
C ALA A 30 4.48 -37.51 34.90
N ASP A 31 3.26 -37.42 35.45
CA ASP A 31 1.99 -37.44 34.73
C ASP A 31 1.93 -36.27 33.73
N ILE A 32 2.27 -35.05 34.19
CA ILE A 32 2.39 -33.84 33.37
C ILE A 32 3.41 -34.05 32.24
N ARG A 33 4.59 -34.60 32.55
CA ARG A 33 5.68 -34.80 31.59
C ARG A 33 5.32 -35.82 30.52
N GLN A 34 4.44 -36.78 30.81
CA GLN A 34 3.85 -37.66 29.81
C GLN A 34 2.79 -36.93 28.96
N ALA A 35 1.87 -36.21 29.58
CA ALA A 35 0.78 -35.50 28.90
C ALA A 35 1.26 -34.42 27.91
N ILE A 36 2.35 -33.69 28.21
CA ILE A 36 2.90 -32.68 27.29
C ILE A 36 3.52 -33.28 26.01
N GLN A 37 3.83 -34.58 25.97
CA GLN A 37 4.52 -35.25 24.85
C GLN A 37 3.53 -35.86 23.84
N ASN A 38 2.57 -35.07 23.38
CA ASN A 38 1.63 -35.46 22.32
C ASN A 38 1.82 -34.54 21.09
N PRO A 39 2.07 -35.08 19.88
CA PRO A 39 2.28 -34.28 18.68
C PRO A 39 1.02 -33.57 18.18
N ASP A 40 -0.18 -34.07 18.47
CA ASP A 40 -1.41 -33.37 18.13
C ASP A 40 -1.78 -32.32 19.19
N LYS A 41 -1.94 -31.06 18.75
CA LYS A 41 -2.33 -29.95 19.63
C LYS A 41 -3.63 -30.19 20.36
N ALA A 42 -4.69 -30.60 19.66
CA ALA A 42 -6.04 -30.64 20.24
C ALA A 42 -6.16 -31.73 21.31
N ALA A 43 -5.65 -32.92 21.02
CA ALA A 43 -5.54 -34.01 21.98
C ALA A 43 -4.61 -33.67 23.16
N ARG A 44 -3.51 -32.93 22.92
CA ARG A 44 -2.61 -32.46 23.98
C ARG A 44 -3.27 -31.42 24.89
N GLU A 45 -4.00 -30.45 24.34
CA GLU A 45 -4.67 -29.40 25.11
C GLU A 45 -5.82 -30.01 25.94
N SER A 46 -6.70 -30.82 25.35
CA SER A 46 -7.78 -31.51 26.10
C SER A 46 -7.22 -32.40 27.22
N GLY A 47 -6.26 -33.29 26.89
CA GLY A 47 -5.69 -34.21 27.87
C GLY A 47 -4.91 -33.51 28.98
N LEU A 48 -4.28 -32.36 28.69
CA LEU A 48 -3.58 -31.56 29.69
C LEU A 48 -4.55 -30.80 30.58
N ASP A 49 -5.67 -30.28 30.06
CA ASP A 49 -6.67 -29.57 30.85
C ASP A 49 -7.49 -30.53 31.73
N GLU A 50 -7.81 -31.73 31.23
CA GLU A 50 -8.35 -32.85 32.03
C GLU A 50 -7.40 -33.23 33.18
N LEU A 51 -6.11 -33.41 32.88
CA LEU A 51 -5.08 -33.72 33.88
C LEU A 51 -4.89 -32.59 34.91
N LYS A 52 -4.92 -31.31 34.49
CA LYS A 52 -4.87 -30.17 35.42
C LYS A 52 -6.04 -30.24 36.41
N ALA A 53 -7.26 -30.47 35.92
CA ALA A 53 -8.44 -30.60 36.76
C ALA A 53 -8.34 -31.78 37.74
N GLU A 54 -7.82 -32.92 37.29
CA GLU A 54 -7.56 -34.08 38.16
C GLU A 54 -6.53 -33.75 39.26
N ILE A 55 -5.40 -33.12 38.90
CA ILE A 55 -4.35 -32.75 39.87
C ILE A 55 -4.89 -31.75 40.90
N VAL A 56 -5.64 -30.74 40.47
CA VAL A 56 -6.29 -29.77 41.38
C VAL A 56 -7.23 -30.50 42.33
N ALA A 57 -8.17 -31.32 41.82
CA ALA A 57 -9.12 -32.07 42.65
C ALA A 57 -8.43 -33.03 43.63
N ARG A 58 -7.31 -33.64 43.23
CA ARG A 58 -6.52 -34.58 44.05
C ARG A 58 -5.70 -33.90 45.14
N LEU A 59 -5.32 -32.63 44.98
CA LEU A 59 -4.50 -31.87 45.92
C LEU A 59 -5.27 -30.83 46.74
N LEU A 60 -6.48 -30.46 46.33
CA LEU A 60 -7.37 -29.56 47.06
C LEU A 60 -7.62 -29.97 48.53
N PRO A 61 -7.73 -31.27 48.91
CA PRO A 61 -7.85 -31.66 50.32
C PRO A 61 -6.64 -31.30 51.19
N ASP A 62 -5.44 -31.22 50.60
CA ASP A 62 -4.21 -30.84 51.31
C ASP A 62 -4.04 -29.30 51.34
N PHE A 63 -4.71 -28.56 50.45
CA PHE A 63 -4.64 -27.10 50.32
C PHE A 63 -6.05 -26.47 50.12
N PRO A 64 -6.97 -26.60 51.09
CA PRO A 64 -8.39 -26.34 50.88
C PRO A 64 -8.79 -24.85 50.75
N GLU A 65 -7.89 -23.91 51.09
CA GLU A 65 -8.20 -22.48 51.11
C GLU A 65 -7.84 -21.74 49.80
N ASP A 66 -7.14 -22.37 48.86
CA ASP A 66 -6.59 -21.67 47.68
C ASP A 66 -6.52 -22.53 46.40
N GLU A 67 -7.68 -22.87 45.85
CA GLU A 67 -7.83 -23.56 44.55
C GLU A 67 -7.17 -22.76 43.40
N SER A 68 -7.19 -21.43 43.47
CA SER A 68 -6.62 -20.55 42.45
C SER A 68 -5.09 -20.62 42.43
N ALA A 69 -4.43 -20.52 43.59
CA ALA A 69 -2.98 -20.71 43.69
C ALA A 69 -2.56 -22.14 43.34
N LEU A 70 -3.41 -23.15 43.62
CA LEU A 70 -3.15 -24.53 43.20
C LEU A 70 -3.18 -24.67 41.67
N GLY A 71 -4.12 -24.03 40.99
CA GLY A 71 -4.13 -23.94 39.52
C GLY A 71 -2.87 -23.23 38.97
N GLU A 72 -2.48 -22.09 39.56
CA GLU A 72 -1.22 -21.40 39.23
C GLU A 72 0.03 -22.28 39.47
N ALA A 73 0.02 -23.10 40.53
CA ALA A 73 1.09 -24.03 40.84
C ALA A 73 1.22 -25.15 39.79
N VAL A 74 0.10 -25.72 39.34
CA VAL A 74 0.08 -26.72 38.27
C VAL A 74 0.59 -26.13 36.96
N GLU A 75 0.10 -24.96 36.53
CA GLU A 75 0.58 -24.28 35.32
C GLU A 75 2.09 -23.97 35.38
N LYS A 76 2.59 -23.57 36.56
CA LYS A 76 4.03 -23.36 36.77
C LYS A 76 4.81 -24.67 36.62
N VAL A 77 4.33 -25.79 37.16
CA VAL A 77 4.98 -27.10 37.00
C VAL A 77 4.91 -27.61 35.56
N VAL A 78 3.81 -27.37 34.83
CA VAL A 78 3.71 -27.63 33.37
C VAL A 78 4.84 -26.89 32.62
N LYS A 79 4.99 -25.58 32.89
CA LYS A 79 6.07 -24.78 32.28
C LYS A 79 7.48 -25.28 32.68
N GLU A 80 7.67 -25.71 33.93
CA GLU A 80 8.92 -26.33 34.37
C GLU A 80 9.23 -27.64 33.62
N GLN A 81 8.23 -28.52 33.42
CA GLN A 81 8.43 -29.78 32.68
C GLN A 81 8.75 -29.56 31.19
N VAL A 82 8.04 -28.64 30.52
CA VAL A 82 8.34 -28.29 29.11
C VAL A 82 9.78 -27.78 28.96
N ARG A 83 10.23 -26.92 29.89
CA ARG A 83 11.60 -26.39 29.87
C ARG A 83 12.65 -27.44 30.17
N SER A 84 12.42 -28.31 31.16
CA SER A 84 13.31 -29.43 31.51
C SER A 84 13.53 -30.34 30.30
N LEU A 85 12.45 -30.82 29.67
CA LEU A 85 12.48 -31.69 28.50
C LEU A 85 13.34 -31.10 27.35
N ILE A 86 13.18 -29.81 27.07
CA ILE A 86 13.92 -29.12 26.00
C ILE A 86 15.38 -28.82 26.38
N LEU A 87 15.66 -28.37 27.60
CA LEU A 87 17.00 -27.94 28.03
C LEU A 87 17.94 -29.12 28.37
N GLU A 88 17.38 -30.21 28.90
CA GLU A 88 18.13 -31.38 29.36
C GLU A 88 18.21 -32.44 28.27
N GLU A 89 17.08 -32.87 27.71
CA GLU A 89 17.00 -33.96 26.72
C GLU A 89 17.02 -33.47 25.27
N GLY A 90 16.69 -32.20 25.01
CA GLY A 90 16.63 -31.65 23.65
C GLY A 90 15.41 -32.09 22.85
N VAL A 91 14.42 -32.68 23.53
CA VAL A 91 13.15 -33.17 22.96
C VAL A 91 12.08 -32.11 23.11
N ARG A 92 11.24 -31.94 22.09
CA ARG A 92 10.13 -30.96 22.07
C ARG A 92 8.80 -31.64 22.38
N PRO A 93 7.76 -30.89 22.80
CA PRO A 93 6.41 -31.44 23.07
C PRO A 93 5.76 -32.23 21.91
N ASP A 94 6.24 -32.04 20.68
CA ASP A 94 5.81 -32.75 19.47
C ASP A 94 6.85 -33.77 18.93
N GLY A 95 7.89 -34.07 19.71
CA GLY A 95 8.96 -35.02 19.35
C GLY A 95 10.02 -34.49 18.39
N ARG A 96 9.88 -33.26 17.85
CA ARG A 96 10.87 -32.67 16.93
C ARG A 96 12.21 -32.37 17.62
N LYS A 97 13.26 -32.26 16.80
CA LYS A 97 14.55 -31.67 17.20
C LYS A 97 14.43 -30.14 17.32
N VAL A 98 15.37 -29.55 18.05
CA VAL A 98 15.45 -28.09 18.25
C VAL A 98 15.61 -27.28 16.96
N THR A 99 16.23 -27.84 15.92
CA THR A 99 16.42 -27.18 14.60
C THR A 99 15.29 -27.45 13.59
N GLU A 100 14.38 -28.37 13.88
CA GLU A 100 13.47 -28.97 12.90
C GLU A 100 12.21 -28.14 12.67
N ILE A 101 11.90 -27.88 11.40
CA ILE A 101 10.70 -27.16 10.95
C ILE A 101 9.55 -28.17 10.79
N ARG A 102 8.31 -27.79 11.13
CA ARG A 102 7.12 -28.64 10.92
C ARG A 102 6.89 -28.92 9.42
N PRO A 103 6.18 -30.00 9.05
CA PRO A 103 5.82 -30.27 7.66
C PRO A 103 5.15 -29.06 6.99
N ILE A 104 5.55 -28.75 5.76
CA ILE A 104 5.05 -27.60 4.98
C ILE A 104 4.30 -28.11 3.76
N SER A 105 3.13 -27.53 3.48
CA SER A 105 2.50 -27.56 2.16
C SER A 105 2.21 -26.13 1.69
N CYS A 106 2.26 -25.94 0.39
CA CYS A 106 2.08 -24.65 -0.28
C CYS A 106 1.24 -24.87 -1.53
N GLU A 107 0.18 -24.08 -1.70
CA GLU A 107 -0.71 -24.11 -2.86
C GLU A 107 -1.00 -22.68 -3.33
N VAL A 108 -1.24 -22.50 -4.63
CA VAL A 108 -1.53 -21.21 -5.27
C VAL A 108 -2.73 -21.32 -6.20
N GLY A 109 -3.42 -20.20 -6.47
CA GLY A 109 -4.55 -20.18 -7.39
C GLY A 109 -5.81 -20.93 -6.91
N LEU A 110 -6.00 -21.10 -5.60
CA LEU A 110 -7.15 -21.84 -5.05
C LEU A 110 -8.50 -21.16 -5.32
N LEU A 111 -8.53 -19.83 -5.29
CA LEU A 111 -9.77 -19.06 -5.35
C LEU A 111 -10.04 -18.57 -6.80
N PRO A 112 -11.13 -19.01 -7.47
CA PRO A 112 -11.30 -18.80 -8.91
C PRO A 112 -11.38 -17.35 -9.41
N ARG A 113 -11.57 -16.37 -8.51
CA ARG A 113 -11.82 -14.96 -8.87
C ARG A 113 -10.85 -13.95 -8.28
N THR A 114 -9.99 -14.35 -7.35
CA THR A 114 -8.97 -13.43 -6.78
C THR A 114 -7.89 -13.15 -7.82
N HIS A 115 -7.19 -12.01 -7.70
CA HIS A 115 -6.11 -11.70 -8.65
C HIS A 115 -4.90 -12.60 -8.41
N GLY A 116 -4.65 -12.97 -7.15
CA GLY A 116 -3.84 -14.14 -6.78
C GLY A 116 -4.23 -14.67 -5.40
N SER A 117 -3.85 -15.90 -5.11
CA SER A 117 -4.07 -16.56 -3.82
C SER A 117 -2.93 -17.52 -3.46
N GLY A 118 -2.64 -17.63 -2.18
CA GLY A 118 -1.60 -18.51 -1.64
C GLY A 118 -2.04 -19.12 -0.32
N LEU A 119 -2.17 -20.44 -0.27
CA LEU A 119 -2.39 -21.21 0.95
C LEU A 119 -1.03 -21.73 1.44
N PHE A 120 -0.62 -21.29 2.63
CA PHE A 120 0.59 -21.75 3.30
C PHE A 120 0.22 -22.51 4.57
N THR A 121 0.59 -23.78 4.66
CA THR A 121 0.40 -24.61 5.84
C THR A 121 1.76 -25.06 6.39
N ARG A 122 2.00 -24.91 7.69
CA ARG A 122 3.21 -25.37 8.40
C ARG A 122 2.83 -26.04 9.72
N GLY A 123 2.75 -27.36 9.71
CA GLY A 123 2.04 -28.14 10.73
C GLY A 123 0.62 -27.61 10.90
N GLN A 124 0.14 -27.51 12.14
CA GLN A 124 -1.17 -26.95 12.50
C GLN A 124 -1.16 -25.41 12.49
N THR A 125 -0.64 -24.79 11.44
CA THR A 125 -0.67 -23.34 11.24
C THR A 125 -0.88 -23.08 9.76
N GLN A 126 -2.08 -22.62 9.42
CA GLN A 126 -2.54 -22.49 8.04
C GLN A 126 -3.01 -21.06 7.80
N ILE A 127 -2.45 -20.42 6.77
CA ILE A 127 -2.80 -19.08 6.35
C ILE A 127 -3.22 -19.11 4.89
N LEU A 128 -4.45 -18.69 4.61
CA LEU A 128 -4.89 -18.36 3.26
C LEU A 128 -4.68 -16.87 3.04
N THR A 129 -3.87 -16.49 2.04
CA THR A 129 -3.72 -15.09 1.66
C THR A 129 -4.26 -14.85 0.26
N THR A 130 -4.98 -13.74 0.09
CA THR A 130 -5.46 -13.26 -1.21
C THR A 130 -4.76 -11.95 -1.58
N VAL A 131 -4.58 -11.72 -2.88
CA VAL A 131 -4.14 -10.45 -3.46
C VAL A 131 -5.27 -9.87 -4.29
N THR A 132 -5.57 -8.60 -4.03
CA THR A 132 -6.37 -7.74 -4.89
C THR A 132 -5.49 -6.63 -5.43
N LEU A 133 -5.57 -6.41 -6.75
CA LEU A 133 -4.87 -5.35 -7.47
C LEU A 133 -5.88 -4.26 -7.86
N GLY A 134 -5.56 -3.01 -7.55
CA GLY A 134 -6.41 -1.83 -7.77
C GLY A 134 -5.67 -0.71 -8.49
N SER A 135 -6.39 0.37 -8.82
CA SER A 135 -5.80 1.59 -9.38
C SER A 135 -5.20 2.48 -8.27
N SER A 136 -4.67 3.64 -8.63
CA SER A 136 -4.22 4.69 -7.70
C SER A 136 -5.34 5.19 -6.77
N ASP A 137 -6.60 5.14 -7.22
CA ASP A 137 -7.77 5.56 -6.42
C ASP A 137 -8.02 4.62 -5.22
N ASP A 138 -7.59 3.36 -5.31
CA ASP A 138 -7.68 2.36 -4.24
C ASP A 138 -6.61 2.52 -3.15
N THR A 139 -5.69 3.49 -3.28
CA THR A 139 -4.64 3.72 -2.27
C THR A 139 -5.23 4.19 -0.93
N GLN A 140 -4.70 3.67 0.18
CA GLN A 140 -5.12 4.13 1.51
C GLN A 140 -4.40 5.43 1.86
N THR A 141 -5.12 6.55 1.88
CA THR A 141 -4.69 7.78 2.55
C THR A 141 -4.73 7.59 4.07
N VAL A 142 -3.65 7.97 4.74
CA VAL A 142 -3.48 7.96 6.19
C VAL A 142 -3.21 9.38 6.67
N ASP A 143 -4.18 9.96 7.38
CA ASP A 143 -4.02 11.19 8.17
C ASP A 143 -3.15 10.84 9.39
N GLY A 144 -1.93 11.39 9.41
CA GLY A 144 -0.90 11.10 10.39
C GLY A 144 -0.39 12.36 11.09
N LEU A 145 0.19 12.20 12.29
CA LEU A 145 0.75 13.31 13.07
C LEU A 145 1.88 14.07 12.36
N GLU A 146 2.54 13.44 11.38
CA GLU A 146 3.61 14.04 10.55
C GLU A 146 3.08 14.57 9.20
N GLY A 147 1.77 14.48 8.96
CA GLY A 147 1.09 14.83 7.72
C GLY A 147 0.43 13.62 7.03
N ASP A 148 -0.33 13.90 5.97
CA ASP A 148 -1.01 12.90 5.16
C ASP A 148 -0.02 12.12 4.29
N PHE A 149 -0.16 10.80 4.23
CA PHE A 149 0.58 9.95 3.30
C PHE A 149 -0.29 8.84 2.72
N GLN A 150 0.09 8.30 1.56
CA GLN A 150 -0.65 7.22 0.88
C GLN A 150 0.09 5.88 0.97
N LYS A 151 -0.67 4.81 1.14
CA LYS A 151 -0.19 3.42 1.12
C LYS A 151 -0.68 2.70 -0.14
N ARG A 152 0.25 2.46 -1.07
CA ARG A 152 0.04 1.63 -2.27
C ARG A 152 0.10 0.12 -1.99
N TYR A 153 0.80 -0.27 -0.93
CA TYR A 153 0.87 -1.65 -0.46
C TYR A 153 0.25 -1.73 0.94
N MET A 154 -0.75 -2.59 1.09
CA MET A 154 -1.54 -2.76 2.31
C MET A 154 -1.61 -4.23 2.69
N HIS A 155 -1.31 -4.55 3.94
CA HIS A 155 -1.46 -5.91 4.47
C HIS A 155 -2.45 -5.95 5.63
N PHE A 156 -3.59 -6.61 5.40
CA PHE A 156 -4.58 -6.94 6.42
C PHE A 156 -4.39 -8.39 6.88
N TYR A 157 -4.50 -8.58 8.19
CA TYR A 157 -4.35 -9.86 8.84
C TYR A 157 -5.54 -10.07 9.76
N ASN A 158 -6.20 -11.22 9.62
CA ASN A 158 -7.40 -11.58 10.36
C ASN A 158 -7.15 -12.89 11.14
N PHE A 159 -7.57 -12.92 12.40
CA PHE A 159 -7.42 -14.08 13.29
C PHE A 159 -8.78 -14.54 13.83
N PRO A 160 -9.58 -15.23 13.01
CA PRO A 160 -10.90 -15.67 13.42
C PRO A 160 -10.83 -16.68 14.58
N PRO A 161 -11.80 -16.70 15.52
CA PRO A 161 -11.74 -17.52 16.73
C PRO A 161 -11.64 -19.04 16.46
N TYR A 162 -12.23 -19.51 15.35
CA TYR A 162 -12.17 -20.92 14.98
C TYR A 162 -10.74 -21.41 14.69
N SER A 163 -9.80 -20.52 14.36
CA SER A 163 -8.39 -20.87 14.09
C SER A 163 -7.65 -21.46 15.30
N VAL A 164 -8.20 -21.27 16.49
CA VAL A 164 -7.74 -21.89 17.75
C VAL A 164 -8.80 -22.79 18.40
N GLY A 165 -9.89 -23.11 17.69
CA GLY A 165 -11.00 -23.91 18.21
C GLY A 165 -11.96 -23.16 19.15
N GLU A 166 -11.84 -21.84 19.27
CA GLU A 166 -12.64 -21.04 20.20
C GLU A 166 -13.88 -20.41 19.55
N THR A 167 -14.85 -20.02 20.39
CA THR A 167 -16.02 -19.22 19.99
C THR A 167 -15.97 -17.82 20.61
N ARG A 168 -15.89 -16.78 19.77
CA ARG A 168 -15.94 -15.37 20.19
C ARG A 168 -16.71 -14.54 19.15
N PRO A 169 -17.37 -13.42 19.54
CA PRO A 169 -18.05 -12.55 18.57
C PRO A 169 -17.05 -11.90 17.60
N LEU A 170 -17.31 -12.00 16.29
CA LEU A 170 -16.54 -11.27 15.28
C LEU A 170 -16.76 -9.76 15.45
N ARG A 171 -15.66 -9.01 15.59
CA ARG A 171 -15.60 -7.55 15.72
C ARG A 171 -14.47 -7.03 14.81
N GLY A 172 -14.24 -5.72 14.79
CA GLY A 172 -13.07 -5.15 14.11
C GLY A 172 -11.74 -5.64 14.72
N PRO A 173 -10.63 -5.55 13.96
CA PRO A 173 -9.36 -6.17 14.33
C PRO A 173 -8.77 -5.60 15.62
N GLY A 174 -8.23 -6.48 16.45
CA GLY A 174 -7.52 -6.13 17.67
C GLY A 174 -6.07 -5.69 17.43
N ARG A 175 -5.43 -5.14 18.48
CA ARG A 175 -4.03 -4.67 18.42
C ARG A 175 -3.04 -5.73 17.94
N ARG A 176 -3.26 -7.01 18.29
CA ARG A 176 -2.39 -8.12 17.86
C ARG A 176 -2.52 -8.39 16.37
N GLU A 177 -3.73 -8.31 15.82
CA GLU A 177 -3.98 -8.53 14.39
C GLU A 177 -3.34 -7.42 13.56
N ILE A 178 -3.54 -6.16 13.95
CA ILE A 178 -2.88 -4.99 13.34
C ILE A 178 -1.35 -5.12 13.43
N GLY A 179 -0.80 -5.52 14.59
CA GLY A 179 0.64 -5.70 14.78
C GLY A 179 1.23 -6.85 13.95
N HIS A 180 0.49 -7.95 13.78
CA HIS A 180 0.89 -9.07 12.92
C HIS A 180 0.86 -8.69 11.44
N GLY A 181 -0.20 -8.00 10.99
CA GLY A 181 -0.32 -7.46 9.63
C GLY A 181 0.80 -6.47 9.32
N ALA A 182 1.06 -5.50 10.19
CA ALA A 182 2.15 -4.55 10.03
C ALA A 182 3.55 -5.21 10.00
N LEU A 183 3.77 -6.30 10.73
CA LEU A 183 5.03 -7.06 10.64
C LEU A 183 5.17 -7.75 9.27
N ALA A 184 4.10 -8.39 8.78
CA ALA A 184 4.10 -9.02 7.46
C ALA A 184 4.24 -7.97 6.33
N GLU A 185 3.60 -6.81 6.50
CA GLU A 185 3.70 -5.68 5.57
C GLU A 185 5.15 -5.22 5.43
N ARG A 186 5.83 -4.92 6.55
CA ARG A 186 7.22 -4.46 6.57
C ARG A 186 8.19 -5.51 6.01
N ALA A 187 7.93 -6.80 6.26
CA ALA A 187 8.72 -7.90 5.72
C ALA A 187 8.69 -7.98 4.19
N LEU A 188 7.58 -7.59 3.57
CA LEU A 188 7.36 -7.71 2.13
C LEU A 188 7.66 -6.40 1.38
N LEU A 189 7.41 -5.25 2.00
CA LEU A 189 7.62 -3.92 1.40
C LEU A 189 9.02 -3.73 0.78
N ALA A 190 10.05 -4.37 1.35
CA ALA A 190 11.41 -4.37 0.82
C ALA A 190 11.57 -5.00 -0.59
N VAL A 191 10.72 -5.97 -0.94
CA VAL A 191 10.73 -6.67 -2.24
C VAL A 191 9.64 -6.22 -3.21
N ILE A 192 8.69 -5.38 -2.76
CA ILE A 192 7.66 -4.83 -3.64
C ILE A 192 8.30 -3.96 -4.74
N PRO A 193 7.86 -4.09 -6.01
CA PRO A 193 8.35 -3.25 -7.10
C PRO A 193 7.97 -1.77 -6.91
N PRO A 194 8.78 -0.82 -7.42
CA PRO A 194 8.39 0.58 -7.46
C PRO A 194 7.19 0.81 -8.41
N GLN A 195 6.56 1.98 -8.32
CA GLN A 195 5.29 2.26 -9.00
C GLN A 195 5.44 2.36 -10.53
N ASP A 196 6.56 2.91 -11.01
CA ASP A 196 6.94 2.95 -12.43
C ASP A 196 6.96 1.57 -13.12
N THR A 197 7.38 0.56 -12.36
CA THR A 197 7.55 -0.83 -12.81
C THR A 197 6.27 -1.63 -12.66
N PHE A 198 5.47 -1.30 -11.63
CA PHE A 198 4.23 -1.99 -11.32
C PHE A 198 3.21 -1.00 -10.72
N PRO A 199 2.44 -0.29 -11.57
CA PRO A 199 1.61 0.86 -11.18
C PRO A 199 0.29 0.49 -10.49
N TYR A 200 0.27 -0.65 -9.80
CA TYR A 200 -0.91 -1.16 -9.09
C TYR A 200 -0.85 -0.83 -7.61
N THR A 201 -2.03 -0.54 -7.06
CA THR A 201 -2.29 -0.70 -5.62
C THR A 201 -2.46 -2.18 -5.30
N MET A 202 -1.93 -2.62 -4.17
CA MET A 202 -1.93 -4.01 -3.73
C MET A 202 -2.53 -4.11 -2.32
N LEU A 203 -3.72 -4.70 -2.23
CA LEU A 203 -4.32 -5.11 -0.96
C LEU A 203 -4.13 -6.61 -0.78
N LEU A 204 -3.52 -6.98 0.34
CA LEU A 204 -3.37 -8.37 0.76
C LEU A 204 -4.20 -8.63 2.00
N THR A 205 -4.93 -9.75 2.01
CA THR A 205 -5.69 -10.20 3.19
C THR A 205 -5.23 -11.60 3.55
N SER A 206 -4.54 -11.75 4.68
CA SER A 206 -4.16 -13.04 5.25
C SER A 206 -5.18 -13.48 6.32
N GLU A 207 -5.95 -14.52 6.01
CA GLU A 207 -6.84 -15.20 6.93
C GLU A 207 -6.08 -16.34 7.63
N ALA A 208 -6.00 -16.32 8.96
CA ALA A 208 -5.50 -17.45 9.73
C ALA A 208 -6.60 -18.51 9.88
N LEU A 209 -6.46 -19.63 9.17
CA LEU A 209 -7.41 -20.75 9.21
C LEU A 209 -7.11 -21.70 10.38
N GLU A 210 -5.83 -21.89 10.70
CA GLU A 210 -5.37 -22.66 11.86
C GLU A 210 -4.18 -21.98 12.55
N SER A 211 -4.04 -22.14 13.86
CA SER A 211 -2.96 -21.54 14.65
C SER A 211 -2.41 -22.45 15.76
N ASN A 212 -1.13 -22.83 15.58
CA ASN A 212 -0.28 -23.50 16.56
C ASN A 212 1.18 -22.99 16.51
N GLY A 213 1.45 -21.80 15.98
CA GLY A 213 2.81 -21.22 16.02
C GLY A 213 3.11 -20.20 14.93
N SER A 214 3.19 -18.92 15.33
CA SER A 214 3.55 -17.76 14.51
C SER A 214 2.85 -17.69 13.14
N THR A 215 1.53 -17.52 13.18
CA THR A 215 0.69 -17.17 12.03
C THR A 215 1.21 -15.97 11.24
N SER A 216 1.79 -14.94 11.89
CA SER A 216 2.35 -13.76 11.20
C SER A 216 3.49 -14.10 10.23
N MET A 217 4.32 -15.09 10.55
CA MET A 217 5.35 -15.60 9.65
C MET A 217 4.76 -16.49 8.55
N GLY A 218 3.69 -17.23 8.85
CA GLY A 218 2.88 -17.90 7.83
C GLY A 218 2.25 -16.90 6.85
N SER A 219 1.83 -15.72 7.32
CA SER A 219 1.29 -14.64 6.48
C SER A 219 2.34 -14.07 5.53
N VAL A 220 3.59 -13.92 5.95
CA VAL A 220 4.69 -13.54 5.03
C VAL A 220 4.84 -14.56 3.90
N CYS A 221 4.83 -15.85 4.23
CA CYS A 221 4.95 -16.93 3.25
C CYS A 221 3.74 -16.98 2.30
N GLY A 222 2.52 -17.01 2.85
CA GLY A 222 1.27 -17.02 2.07
C GLY A 222 1.09 -15.79 1.19
N SER A 223 1.50 -14.60 1.67
CA SER A 223 1.52 -13.37 0.88
C SER A 223 2.51 -13.42 -0.26
N THR A 224 3.70 -13.98 -0.06
CA THR A 224 4.70 -14.18 -1.13
C THR A 224 4.14 -15.09 -2.22
N LEU A 225 3.55 -16.23 -1.83
CA LEU A 225 2.88 -17.14 -2.75
C LEU A 225 1.76 -16.42 -3.53
N ALA A 226 0.90 -15.67 -2.85
CA ALA A 226 -0.21 -14.94 -3.47
C ALA A 226 0.24 -13.80 -4.41
N LEU A 227 1.33 -13.10 -4.08
CA LEU A 227 1.93 -12.06 -4.92
C LEU A 227 2.52 -12.67 -6.21
N MET A 228 3.24 -13.78 -6.09
CA MET A 228 3.76 -14.52 -7.24
C MET A 228 2.62 -15.07 -8.11
N ASP A 229 1.58 -15.63 -7.49
CA ASP A 229 0.37 -16.12 -8.18
C ASP A 229 -0.39 -15.00 -8.90
N ALA A 230 -0.42 -13.79 -8.33
CA ALA A 230 -1.01 -12.61 -8.96
C ALA A 230 -0.18 -12.01 -10.11
N GLY A 231 1.03 -12.53 -10.36
CA GLY A 231 1.96 -11.97 -11.35
C GLY A 231 2.62 -10.66 -10.93
N VAL A 232 2.71 -10.38 -9.62
CA VAL A 232 3.43 -9.20 -9.11
C VAL A 232 4.94 -9.46 -9.22
N PRO A 233 5.72 -8.60 -9.91
CA PRO A 233 7.15 -8.78 -10.11
C PRO A 233 7.93 -8.37 -8.84
N ILE A 234 7.81 -9.15 -7.78
CA ILE A 234 8.58 -8.98 -6.55
C ILE A 234 10.07 -9.25 -6.80
N LYS A 235 10.94 -8.44 -6.21
CA LYS A 235 12.40 -8.50 -6.45
C LYS A 235 13.02 -9.85 -6.07
N ALA A 236 12.46 -10.50 -5.05
CA ALA A 236 12.81 -11.85 -4.62
C ALA A 236 11.70 -12.39 -3.69
N PRO A 237 11.49 -13.71 -3.65
CA PRO A 237 10.55 -14.34 -2.72
C PRO A 237 11.02 -14.23 -1.27
N VAL A 238 10.09 -13.97 -0.34
CA VAL A 238 10.35 -13.80 1.09
C VAL A 238 9.72 -14.95 1.86
N SER A 239 10.41 -15.47 2.88
CA SER A 239 9.83 -16.42 3.82
C SER A 239 10.10 -15.98 5.27
N GLY A 240 9.31 -16.52 6.21
CA GLY A 240 9.37 -16.15 7.62
C GLY A 240 9.45 -17.37 8.55
N VAL A 241 10.32 -17.28 9.57
CA VAL A 241 10.44 -18.27 10.64
C VAL A 241 10.32 -17.60 12.01
N ALA A 242 9.72 -18.30 12.96
CA ALA A 242 9.69 -17.89 14.36
C ALA A 242 10.60 -18.80 15.18
N MET A 243 11.42 -18.18 16.01
CA MET A 243 12.46 -18.82 16.79
C MET A 243 12.20 -18.61 18.27
N GLY A 244 12.52 -19.61 19.09
CA GLY A 244 12.49 -19.53 20.54
C GLY A 244 13.88 -19.57 21.14
N LEU A 245 14.02 -19.03 22.34
CA LEU A 245 15.16 -19.30 23.21
C LEU A 245 14.64 -19.87 24.54
N MET A 246 15.31 -20.90 25.03
CA MET A 246 15.21 -21.33 26.42
C MET A 246 16.59 -21.29 27.06
N THR A 247 16.66 -20.77 28.28
CA THR A 247 17.89 -20.63 29.09
C THR A 247 17.74 -21.40 30.41
N GLY A 248 18.79 -22.13 30.77
CA GLY A 248 19.03 -22.64 32.12
C GLY A 248 20.22 -21.89 32.74
N GLU A 249 20.76 -22.42 33.84
CA GLU A 249 21.85 -21.76 34.58
C GLU A 249 23.14 -21.66 33.73
N ASP A 250 23.59 -22.76 33.14
CA ASP A 250 24.84 -22.84 32.35
C ASP A 250 24.64 -23.16 30.85
N ARG A 251 23.39 -23.14 30.35
CA ARG A 251 23.09 -23.58 28.96
C ARG A 251 21.90 -22.87 28.35
N PHE A 252 21.85 -22.84 27.02
CA PHE A 252 20.67 -22.43 26.27
C PHE A 252 20.33 -23.38 25.11
N ARG A 253 19.12 -23.25 24.58
CA ARG A 253 18.62 -23.93 23.38
C ARG A 253 17.88 -22.93 22.50
N VAL A 254 18.24 -22.88 21.22
CA VAL A 254 17.52 -22.14 20.18
C VAL A 254 16.55 -23.11 19.51
N LEU A 255 15.28 -22.72 19.41
CA LEU A 255 14.20 -23.53 18.85
C LEU A 255 13.78 -22.95 17.50
N SER A 256 13.79 -23.75 16.44
CA SER A 256 13.24 -23.41 15.13
C SER A 256 11.75 -23.70 15.06
N ASP A 257 10.98 -22.79 14.44
CA ASP A 257 9.55 -22.94 14.18
C ASP A 257 8.76 -23.35 15.44
N ILE A 258 8.69 -22.40 16.38
CA ILE A 258 8.09 -22.61 17.71
C ILE A 258 6.58 -22.77 17.68
N GLN A 259 6.09 -23.65 18.55
CA GLN A 259 4.68 -23.81 18.89
C GLN A 259 4.23 -22.84 19.99
N GLY A 260 2.92 -22.67 20.19
CA GLY A 260 2.37 -21.77 21.22
C GLY A 260 2.82 -22.12 22.65
N MET A 261 2.92 -23.42 22.98
CA MET A 261 3.41 -23.90 24.27
C MET A 261 4.90 -23.57 24.49
N GLU A 262 5.69 -23.52 23.41
CA GLU A 262 7.13 -23.22 23.45
C GLU A 262 7.40 -21.73 23.59
N ASP A 263 6.59 -20.86 22.94
CA ASP A 263 6.57 -19.41 23.21
C ASP A 263 6.21 -19.16 24.68
N PHE A 264 5.08 -19.67 25.16
CA PHE A 264 4.61 -19.48 26.53
C PHE A 264 5.65 -19.92 27.58
N SER A 265 6.32 -21.05 27.34
CA SER A 265 7.35 -21.61 28.22
C SER A 265 8.73 -20.99 28.05
N GLY A 266 9.01 -20.35 26.91
CA GLY A 266 10.31 -19.81 26.52
C GLY A 266 10.66 -18.45 27.13
N ASP A 267 11.89 -18.03 26.85
CA ASP A 267 12.53 -16.79 27.34
C ASP A 267 12.61 -15.69 26.28
N MET A 268 12.44 -16.05 25.00
CA MET A 268 12.41 -15.15 23.86
C MET A 268 11.51 -15.71 22.76
N ASP A 269 10.74 -14.85 22.10
CA ASP A 269 10.11 -15.07 20.79
C ASP A 269 10.79 -14.14 19.77
N PHE A 270 11.34 -14.71 18.71
CA PHE A 270 12.13 -14.01 17.72
C PHE A 270 11.70 -14.38 16.29
N LYS A 271 11.06 -13.45 15.61
CA LYS A 271 10.53 -13.64 14.25
C LYS A 271 11.47 -13.00 13.24
N VAL A 272 11.87 -13.76 12.23
CA VAL A 272 12.77 -13.30 11.16
C VAL A 272 12.13 -13.59 9.81
N ALA A 273 11.98 -12.55 9.00
CA ALA A 273 11.55 -12.64 7.61
C ALA A 273 12.63 -12.12 6.67
N GLY A 274 12.72 -12.68 5.47
CA GLY A 274 13.74 -12.30 4.50
C GLY A 274 13.77 -13.18 3.25
N THR A 275 14.64 -12.78 2.33
CA THR A 275 14.96 -13.50 1.10
C THR A 275 16.17 -14.41 1.33
N GLU A 276 16.68 -15.02 0.26
CA GLU A 276 17.99 -15.67 0.26
C GLU A 276 19.13 -14.64 0.48
N GLY A 277 19.03 -13.47 -0.14
CA GLY A 277 20.05 -12.42 -0.10
C GLY A 277 20.11 -11.61 1.20
N GLY A 278 19.09 -11.65 2.06
CA GLY A 278 19.10 -10.89 3.31
C GLY A 278 17.83 -10.98 4.15
N ILE A 279 17.86 -10.32 5.30
CA ILE A 279 16.71 -10.17 6.21
C ILE A 279 15.95 -8.89 5.82
N THR A 280 14.62 -8.98 5.75
CA THR A 280 13.73 -7.83 5.45
C THR A 280 13.01 -7.31 6.69
N ALA A 281 12.70 -8.17 7.67
CA ALA A 281 12.14 -7.75 8.95
C ALA A 281 12.56 -8.67 10.11
N ILE A 282 12.64 -8.07 11.30
CA ILE A 282 12.88 -8.74 12.58
C ILE A 282 11.84 -8.21 13.60
N GLN A 283 11.30 -9.11 14.43
CA GLN A 283 10.62 -8.78 15.68
C GLN A 283 11.23 -9.64 16.80
N LEU A 284 11.49 -9.02 17.95
CA LEU A 284 12.08 -9.68 19.12
C LEU A 284 11.30 -9.27 20.37
N ASP A 285 10.74 -10.26 21.06
CA ASP A 285 10.14 -10.11 22.39
C ASP A 285 10.93 -10.96 23.39
N CYS A 286 11.56 -10.31 24.38
CA CYS A 286 12.43 -10.96 25.36
C CYS A 286 11.81 -10.90 26.77
N LYS A 287 11.77 -12.05 27.43
CA LYS A 287 11.18 -12.25 28.78
C LYS A 287 12.26 -12.30 29.88
N ILE A 288 13.53 -12.35 29.50
CA ILE A 288 14.71 -12.30 30.39
C ILE A 288 15.43 -10.95 30.32
N ARG A 289 16.32 -10.68 31.28
CA ARG A 289 17.00 -9.36 31.44
C ARG A 289 17.89 -8.94 30.28
N GLY A 290 18.36 -9.88 29.45
CA GLY A 290 19.22 -9.61 28.32
C GLY A 290 19.64 -10.89 27.59
N LEU A 291 20.26 -10.72 26.43
CA LEU A 291 20.73 -11.80 25.56
C LEU A 291 22.24 -11.63 25.36
N THR A 292 22.99 -12.74 25.31
CA THR A 292 24.42 -12.68 24.95
C THR A 292 24.57 -12.56 23.42
N PHE A 293 25.71 -12.04 22.97
CA PHE A 293 26.03 -12.03 21.52
C PHE A 293 26.07 -13.44 20.91
N GLU A 294 26.40 -14.45 21.70
CA GLU A 294 26.38 -15.86 21.30
C GLU A 294 24.95 -16.34 21.04
N MET A 295 24.02 -16.07 21.96
CA MET A 295 22.59 -16.39 21.79
C MET A 295 22.01 -15.71 20.54
N ILE A 296 22.33 -14.43 20.32
CA ILE A 296 21.86 -13.66 19.16
C ILE A 296 22.41 -14.26 17.86
N ARG A 297 23.71 -14.57 17.80
CA ARG A 297 24.35 -15.19 16.63
C ARG A 297 23.74 -16.55 16.31
N ALA A 298 23.71 -17.46 17.30
CA ALA A 298 23.14 -18.80 17.14
C ALA A 298 21.68 -18.75 16.67
N THR A 299 20.89 -17.79 17.20
CA THR A 299 19.50 -17.60 16.77
C THR A 299 19.41 -17.14 15.31
N LEU A 300 20.23 -16.17 14.88
CA LEU A 300 20.23 -15.65 13.51
C LEU A 300 20.71 -16.67 12.48
N ASP A 301 21.74 -17.45 12.81
CA ASP A 301 22.27 -18.50 11.95
C ASP A 301 21.23 -19.62 11.75
N GLN A 302 20.65 -20.13 12.85
CA GLN A 302 19.60 -21.15 12.80
C GLN A 302 18.30 -20.62 12.14
N ALA A 303 17.98 -19.33 12.32
CA ALA A 303 16.85 -18.68 11.62
C ALA A 303 17.10 -18.57 10.11
N ARG A 304 18.35 -18.38 9.67
CA ARG A 304 18.69 -18.39 8.24
C ARG A 304 18.47 -19.77 7.64
N GLU A 305 18.92 -20.84 8.31
CA GLU A 305 18.68 -22.22 7.86
C GLU A 305 17.17 -22.54 7.77
N GLY A 306 16.42 -22.27 8.84
CA GLY A 306 14.97 -22.48 8.88
C GLY A 306 14.22 -21.69 7.79
N ARG A 307 14.60 -20.43 7.58
CA ARG A 307 14.02 -19.57 6.53
C ARG A 307 14.31 -20.12 5.13
N LEU A 308 15.55 -20.48 4.82
CA LEU A 308 15.91 -21.03 3.51
C LEU A 308 15.22 -22.38 3.24
N HIS A 309 15.02 -23.21 4.26
CA HIS A 309 14.23 -24.44 4.14
C HIS A 309 12.76 -24.16 3.78
N ILE A 310 12.13 -23.21 4.46
CA ILE A 310 10.75 -22.78 4.17
C ILE A 310 10.66 -22.19 2.75
N LEU A 311 11.63 -21.36 2.35
CA LEU A 311 11.69 -20.77 1.01
C LEU A 311 11.77 -21.85 -0.07
N GLY A 312 12.59 -22.88 0.11
CA GLY A 312 12.68 -24.02 -0.81
C GLY A 312 11.32 -24.70 -1.02
N ARG A 313 10.58 -24.97 0.07
CA ARG A 313 9.22 -25.55 0.00
C ARG A 313 8.20 -24.66 -0.68
N MET A 314 8.30 -23.34 -0.54
CA MET A 314 7.44 -22.40 -1.27
C MET A 314 7.74 -22.43 -2.78
N LEU A 315 9.02 -22.52 -3.15
CA LEU A 315 9.47 -22.55 -4.55
C LEU A 315 9.14 -23.86 -5.27
N GLU A 316 8.88 -24.95 -4.53
CA GLU A 316 8.31 -26.20 -5.08
C GLU A 316 6.87 -25.99 -5.58
N ALA A 317 6.10 -25.05 -5.00
CA ALA A 317 4.73 -24.74 -5.42
C ALA A 317 4.65 -23.65 -6.50
N ILE A 318 5.48 -22.61 -6.41
CA ILE A 318 5.59 -21.56 -7.44
C ILE A 318 7.04 -21.03 -7.50
N ARG A 319 7.71 -21.25 -8.63
CA ARG A 319 9.15 -20.96 -8.78
C ARG A 319 9.45 -19.47 -8.98
N GLU A 320 8.58 -18.76 -9.68
CA GLU A 320 8.70 -17.36 -10.06
C GLU A 320 7.30 -16.73 -10.21
N PRO A 321 7.15 -15.40 -10.16
CA PRO A 321 5.87 -14.75 -10.42
C PRO A 321 5.30 -15.16 -11.79
N ARG A 322 3.96 -15.26 -11.90
CA ARG A 322 3.32 -15.53 -13.19
C ARG A 322 3.65 -14.42 -14.20
N ALA A 323 3.96 -14.82 -15.43
CA ALA A 323 4.27 -13.88 -16.52
C ALA A 323 3.07 -13.00 -16.93
N GLU A 324 1.85 -13.46 -16.66
CA GLU A 324 0.61 -12.75 -16.95
C GLU A 324 -0.20 -12.52 -15.67
N LEU A 325 -0.74 -11.30 -15.53
CA LEU A 325 -1.72 -10.97 -14.49
C LEU A 325 -3.04 -11.74 -14.72
N SER A 326 -3.78 -11.97 -13.62
CA SER A 326 -5.11 -12.58 -13.66
C SER A 326 -6.04 -11.88 -14.68
N PRO A 327 -6.89 -12.62 -15.43
CA PRO A 327 -7.91 -12.05 -16.32
C PRO A 327 -8.95 -11.17 -15.61
N HIS A 328 -9.01 -11.20 -14.28
CA HIS A 328 -9.90 -10.37 -13.48
C HIS A 328 -9.23 -9.12 -12.91
N ALA A 329 -7.89 -9.05 -12.96
CA ALA A 329 -7.16 -7.86 -12.57
C ALA A 329 -7.33 -6.75 -13.62
N PRO A 330 -7.45 -5.47 -13.21
CA PRO A 330 -7.38 -4.37 -14.15
C PRO A 330 -6.06 -4.40 -14.93
N ARG A 331 -6.07 -3.94 -16.17
CA ARG A 331 -4.88 -3.67 -16.97
C ARG A 331 -4.62 -2.17 -16.92
N ILE A 332 -3.40 -1.80 -16.53
CA ILE A 332 -2.95 -0.41 -16.48
C ILE A 332 -2.07 -0.15 -17.69
N ILE A 333 -2.53 0.74 -18.58
CA ILE A 333 -1.75 1.29 -19.68
C ILE A 333 -1.07 2.55 -19.17
N THR A 334 0.26 2.60 -19.25
CA THR A 334 1.04 3.78 -18.86
C THR A 334 1.37 4.60 -20.11
N LEU A 335 1.18 5.92 -20.04
CA LEU A 335 1.49 6.87 -21.10
C LEU A 335 2.36 8.00 -20.53
N GLN A 336 3.40 8.41 -21.25
CA GLN A 336 4.12 9.66 -20.95
C GLN A 336 3.58 10.77 -21.85
N ILE A 337 3.26 11.92 -21.26
CA ILE A 337 2.91 13.15 -21.98
C ILE A 337 3.84 14.29 -21.55
N ASN A 338 3.89 15.37 -22.34
CA ASN A 338 4.54 16.61 -21.90
C ASN A 338 3.74 17.20 -20.70
N PRO A 339 4.37 17.50 -19.55
CA PRO A 339 3.71 18.08 -18.37
C PRO A 339 2.87 19.32 -18.65
N GLU A 340 3.25 20.15 -19.62
CA GLU A 340 2.49 21.35 -20.03
C GLU A 340 1.07 21.03 -20.52
N LYS A 341 0.82 19.78 -20.97
CA LYS A 341 -0.47 19.32 -21.49
C LYS A 341 -1.34 18.59 -20.48
N ILE A 342 -0.88 18.41 -19.24
CA ILE A 342 -1.70 17.85 -18.15
C ILE A 342 -3.05 18.61 -18.05
N GLY A 343 -3.02 19.94 -18.16
CA GLY A 343 -4.22 20.78 -18.16
C GLY A 343 -5.19 20.52 -19.32
N ALA A 344 -4.71 20.08 -20.49
CA ALA A 344 -5.55 19.73 -21.64
C ALA A 344 -6.24 18.38 -21.45
N VAL A 345 -5.56 17.40 -20.84
CA VAL A 345 -6.14 16.08 -20.51
C VAL A 345 -7.17 16.19 -19.39
N ILE A 346 -6.85 16.89 -18.29
CA ILE A 346 -7.77 17.11 -17.17
C ILE A 346 -8.99 17.95 -17.63
N GLY A 347 -8.74 19.01 -18.40
CA GLY A 347 -9.75 19.98 -18.81
C GLY A 347 -10.28 20.85 -17.66
N PRO A 348 -11.11 21.87 -17.94
CA PRO A 348 -11.58 22.81 -16.93
C PRO A 348 -12.43 22.12 -15.87
N GLY A 349 -11.90 22.03 -14.64
CA GLY A 349 -12.55 21.38 -13.50
C GLY A 349 -12.58 19.85 -13.56
N GLY A 350 -11.66 19.22 -14.30
CA GLY A 350 -11.61 17.76 -14.45
C GLY A 350 -12.68 17.18 -15.38
N LYS A 351 -13.35 18.02 -16.17
CA LYS A 351 -14.44 17.60 -17.06
C LYS A 351 -14.01 16.63 -18.16
N MET A 352 -12.80 16.79 -18.71
CA MET A 352 -12.33 15.98 -19.84
C MET A 352 -11.98 14.57 -19.36
N ILE A 353 -11.18 14.42 -18.29
CA ILE A 353 -10.94 13.12 -17.65
C ILE A 353 -12.26 12.42 -17.32
N LYS A 354 -13.17 13.09 -16.59
CA LYS A 354 -14.45 12.48 -16.20
C LYS A 354 -15.34 12.08 -17.38
N GLN A 355 -15.22 12.75 -18.52
CA GLN A 355 -15.89 12.34 -19.76
C GLN A 355 -15.25 11.06 -20.33
N ILE A 356 -13.93 11.02 -20.45
CA ILE A 356 -13.21 9.83 -20.93
C ILE A 356 -13.51 8.64 -20.03
N GLU A 357 -13.42 8.79 -18.71
CA GLU A 357 -13.76 7.73 -17.74
C GLU A 357 -15.21 7.25 -17.90
N ALA A 358 -16.18 8.15 -18.05
CA ALA A 358 -17.59 7.81 -18.21
C ALA A 358 -17.92 7.10 -19.55
N GLU A 359 -17.23 7.43 -20.64
CA GLU A 359 -17.45 6.83 -21.97
C GLU A 359 -16.63 5.55 -22.22
N THR A 360 -15.51 5.39 -21.51
CA THR A 360 -14.60 4.25 -21.68
C THR A 360 -14.73 3.19 -20.60
N GLY A 361 -15.16 3.57 -19.39
CA GLY A 361 -15.18 2.69 -18.21
C GLY A 361 -13.82 2.56 -17.50
N ALA A 362 -12.78 3.25 -17.97
CA ALA A 362 -11.47 3.29 -17.33
C ALA A 362 -11.42 4.28 -16.16
N SER A 363 -10.51 4.05 -15.20
CA SER A 363 -10.04 5.04 -14.21
C SER A 363 -8.74 5.66 -14.73
N ILE A 364 -8.61 6.99 -14.65
CA ILE A 364 -7.47 7.74 -15.21
C ILE A 364 -6.80 8.57 -14.12
N SER A 365 -5.57 8.21 -13.77
CA SER A 365 -4.74 9.00 -12.85
C SER A 365 -3.62 9.70 -13.60
N VAL A 366 -3.37 10.97 -13.27
CA VAL A 366 -2.38 11.83 -13.93
C VAL A 366 -1.41 12.39 -12.89
N GLU A 367 -0.14 12.08 -13.06
CA GLU A 367 0.96 12.54 -12.21
C GLU A 367 1.50 13.90 -12.68
N GLN A 368 2.15 14.63 -11.78
CA GLN A 368 2.68 15.98 -12.06
C GLN A 368 3.86 15.99 -13.05
N ASP A 369 4.51 14.85 -13.27
CA ASP A 369 5.61 14.65 -14.23
C ASP A 369 5.13 14.30 -15.66
N GLY A 370 3.81 14.27 -15.89
CA GLY A 370 3.21 13.92 -17.17
C GLY A 370 3.02 12.41 -17.37
N THR A 371 3.24 11.58 -16.35
CA THR A 371 2.87 10.16 -16.39
C THR A 371 1.35 10.02 -16.23
N ILE A 372 0.71 9.21 -17.08
CA ILE A 372 -0.71 8.91 -17.02
C ILE A 372 -0.91 7.40 -16.93
N TYR A 373 -1.66 6.97 -15.91
CA TYR A 373 -2.08 5.60 -15.72
C TYR A 373 -3.56 5.46 -16.10
N VAL A 374 -3.84 4.61 -17.08
CA VAL A 374 -5.19 4.28 -17.55
C VAL A 374 -5.53 2.86 -17.13
N ALA A 375 -6.37 2.69 -16.11
CA ALA A 375 -6.75 1.41 -15.54
C ALA A 375 -8.12 0.96 -16.07
N ALA A 376 -8.21 -0.21 -16.71
CA ALA A 376 -9.49 -0.79 -17.16
C ALA A 376 -9.51 -2.31 -16.94
N VAL A 377 -10.67 -2.88 -16.60
CA VAL A 377 -10.84 -4.35 -16.50
C VAL A 377 -10.96 -4.97 -17.90
N ASP A 378 -11.56 -4.24 -18.84
CA ASP A 378 -11.61 -4.57 -20.25
C ASP A 378 -10.46 -3.90 -21.02
N GLY A 379 -9.74 -4.68 -21.83
CA GLY A 379 -8.64 -4.14 -22.65
C GLY A 379 -9.10 -3.13 -23.70
N GLU A 380 -10.34 -3.24 -24.18
CA GLU A 380 -10.92 -2.33 -25.16
C GLU A 380 -11.23 -0.94 -24.58
N GLY A 381 -11.83 -0.85 -23.38
CA GLY A 381 -12.02 0.40 -22.66
C GLY A 381 -10.71 1.12 -22.37
N GLY A 382 -9.71 0.39 -21.87
CA GLY A 382 -8.37 0.91 -21.60
C GLY A 382 -7.69 1.48 -22.83
N GLU A 383 -7.64 0.74 -23.95
CA GLU A 383 -6.97 1.22 -25.17
C GLU A 383 -7.76 2.36 -25.85
N ARG A 384 -9.10 2.38 -25.77
CA ARG A 384 -9.91 3.55 -26.22
C ARG A 384 -9.56 4.81 -25.43
N ALA A 385 -9.48 4.72 -24.10
CA ALA A 385 -9.07 5.84 -23.25
C ALA A 385 -7.63 6.29 -23.56
N ALA A 386 -6.71 5.34 -23.73
CA ALA A 386 -5.33 5.63 -24.08
C ALA A 386 -5.20 6.33 -25.45
N GLN A 387 -5.96 5.90 -26.47
CA GLN A 387 -5.99 6.53 -27.78
C GLN A 387 -6.59 7.94 -27.74
N TRP A 388 -7.62 8.17 -26.93
CA TRP A 388 -8.21 9.49 -26.73
C TRP A 388 -7.19 10.44 -26.09
N ILE A 389 -6.51 10.01 -25.02
CA ILE A 389 -5.46 10.79 -24.35
C ILE A 389 -4.31 11.08 -25.31
N ARG A 390 -3.81 10.08 -26.06
CA ARG A 390 -2.80 10.28 -27.11
C ARG A 390 -3.25 11.31 -28.15
N SER A 391 -4.52 11.31 -28.55
CA SER A 391 -5.07 12.26 -29.54
C SER A 391 -5.15 13.69 -28.99
N LEU A 392 -5.46 13.87 -27.70
CA LEU A 392 -5.45 15.17 -27.03
C LEU A 392 -4.03 15.72 -26.82
N THR A 393 -3.06 14.85 -26.57
CA THR A 393 -1.67 15.26 -26.29
C THR A 393 -0.74 15.23 -27.51
N ALA A 394 -1.20 14.71 -28.64
CA ALA A 394 -0.45 14.59 -29.88
C ALA A 394 0.24 15.91 -30.27
N GLU A 395 1.51 15.80 -30.64
CA GLU A 395 2.26 16.92 -31.21
C GLU A 395 2.07 16.99 -32.71
N VAL A 396 2.20 18.22 -33.19
CA VAL A 396 2.15 18.53 -34.61
C VAL A 396 3.60 18.51 -35.04
N GLU A 397 4.06 17.42 -35.67
CA GLU A 397 5.46 17.31 -36.10
C GLU A 397 5.64 17.97 -37.47
N VAL A 398 6.70 18.78 -37.57
CA VAL A 398 7.07 19.43 -38.84
C VAL A 398 7.47 18.37 -39.87
N GLY A 399 6.80 18.38 -41.02
CA GLY A 399 6.95 17.38 -42.09
C GLY A 399 5.93 16.24 -42.08
N GLN A 400 5.18 16.02 -40.98
CA GLN A 400 4.16 14.98 -40.90
C GLN A 400 2.89 15.36 -41.70
N LYS A 401 2.28 14.37 -42.36
CA LYS A 401 0.96 14.51 -43.01
C LYS A 401 -0.15 14.26 -41.99
N TYR A 402 -1.14 15.15 -41.94
CA TYR A 402 -2.38 15.00 -41.18
C TYR A 402 -3.56 15.16 -42.12
N ARG A 403 -4.65 14.44 -41.82
CA ARG A 403 -5.94 14.63 -42.49
C ARG A 403 -6.79 15.52 -41.59
N GLY A 404 -7.06 16.74 -42.04
CA GLY A 404 -7.67 17.77 -41.21
C GLY A 404 -8.93 18.35 -41.83
N ARG A 405 -9.79 18.92 -40.98
CA ARG A 405 -11.09 19.47 -41.38
C ARG A 405 -11.05 20.99 -41.46
N VAL A 406 -11.56 21.58 -42.54
CA VAL A 406 -11.61 23.03 -42.72
C VAL A 406 -12.60 23.65 -41.73
N THR A 407 -12.11 24.34 -40.70
CA THR A 407 -12.93 24.98 -39.66
C THR A 407 -13.45 26.35 -40.08
N ARG A 408 -12.63 27.14 -40.79
CA ARG A 408 -13.01 28.46 -41.29
C ARG A 408 -12.14 28.92 -42.47
N LEU A 409 -12.73 29.74 -43.34
CA LEU A 409 -12.05 30.38 -44.47
C LEU A 409 -11.82 31.86 -44.19
N MET A 410 -10.66 32.39 -44.57
CA MET A 410 -10.35 33.82 -44.53
C MET A 410 -9.64 34.23 -45.82
N GLY A 411 -9.62 35.52 -46.16
CA GLY A 411 -9.04 36.00 -47.43
C GLY A 411 -7.54 35.70 -47.66
N MET A 412 -6.83 35.17 -46.67
CA MET A 412 -5.41 34.76 -46.76
C MET A 412 -5.20 33.23 -46.82
N GLY A 413 -6.25 32.42 -46.62
CA GLY A 413 -6.12 30.96 -46.55
C GLY A 413 -7.26 30.25 -45.82
N ALA A 414 -7.11 28.94 -45.64
CA ALA A 414 -8.03 28.10 -44.88
C ALA A 414 -7.41 27.72 -43.52
N PHE A 415 -8.20 27.79 -42.45
CA PHE A 415 -7.86 27.14 -41.18
C PHE A 415 -8.36 25.70 -41.20
N VAL A 416 -7.48 24.79 -40.83
CA VAL A 416 -7.71 23.34 -40.85
C VAL A 416 -7.40 22.81 -39.47
N GLU A 417 -8.39 22.20 -38.82
CA GLU A 417 -8.19 21.46 -37.56
C GLU A 417 -7.53 20.13 -37.90
N ILE A 418 -6.29 19.96 -37.44
CA ILE A 418 -5.44 18.79 -37.71
C ILE A 418 -5.37 17.83 -36.52
N LEU A 419 -5.62 18.34 -35.32
CA LEU A 419 -5.76 17.63 -34.05
C LEU A 419 -6.79 18.39 -33.21
N PRO A 420 -7.51 17.74 -32.26
CA PRO A 420 -8.55 18.39 -31.46
C PRO A 420 -8.06 19.69 -30.79
N GLY A 421 -8.65 20.83 -31.16
CA GLY A 421 -8.28 22.14 -30.63
C GLY A 421 -6.97 22.73 -31.16
N LYS A 422 -6.38 22.17 -32.22
CA LYS A 422 -5.22 22.71 -32.94
C LYS A 422 -5.57 23.00 -34.40
N ASP A 423 -5.83 24.27 -34.69
CA ASP A 423 -5.93 24.79 -36.05
C ASP A 423 -4.53 25.10 -36.63
N GLY A 424 -4.27 24.66 -37.86
CA GLY A 424 -3.19 25.17 -38.70
C GLY A 424 -3.71 26.02 -39.87
N LEU A 425 -2.89 26.95 -40.35
CA LEU A 425 -3.23 27.81 -41.49
C LEU A 425 -2.62 27.25 -42.79
N VAL A 426 -3.46 26.86 -43.74
CA VAL A 426 -3.06 26.66 -45.14
C VAL A 426 -3.15 28.01 -45.85
N HIS A 427 -2.01 28.62 -46.17
CA HIS A 427 -1.98 29.87 -46.94
C HIS A 427 -2.50 29.65 -48.36
N ILE A 428 -3.11 30.66 -48.99
CA ILE A 428 -3.76 30.52 -50.31
C ILE A 428 -2.82 29.96 -51.40
N SER A 429 -1.51 30.27 -51.34
CA SER A 429 -0.48 29.76 -52.26
C SER A 429 0.01 28.34 -51.95
N HIS A 430 -0.49 27.72 -50.89
CA HIS A 430 -0.18 26.36 -50.44
C HIS A 430 -1.41 25.45 -50.47
N LEU A 431 -2.48 25.91 -51.12
CA LEU A 431 -3.81 25.29 -51.11
C LEU A 431 -4.12 24.50 -52.39
N SER A 432 -3.51 24.86 -53.52
CA SER A 432 -3.49 24.12 -54.79
C SER A 432 -2.39 24.69 -55.71
N GLU A 433 -1.89 23.88 -56.65
CA GLU A 433 -0.82 24.24 -57.59
C GLU A 433 -1.24 25.33 -58.60
N GLU A 434 -2.55 25.54 -58.79
CA GLU A 434 -3.08 26.57 -59.66
C GLU A 434 -3.21 27.94 -58.95
N ALA A 435 -3.02 29.03 -59.70
CA ALA A 435 -3.02 30.39 -59.14
C ALA A 435 -4.45 30.90 -58.82
N ILE A 436 -4.91 30.61 -57.60
CA ILE A 436 -6.26 30.91 -57.12
C ILE A 436 -6.36 32.29 -56.47
N ARG A 437 -7.52 32.96 -56.64
CA ARG A 437 -7.79 34.28 -56.07
C ARG A 437 -8.53 34.24 -54.73
N ARG A 438 -9.33 33.21 -54.45
CA ARG A 438 -10.05 33.03 -53.17
C ARG A 438 -9.98 31.57 -52.72
N PRO A 439 -9.70 31.26 -51.45
CA PRO A 439 -9.64 29.85 -50.99
C PRO A 439 -11.00 29.14 -51.10
N GLU A 440 -12.09 29.91 -51.14
CA GLU A 440 -13.47 29.49 -51.43
C GLU A 440 -13.65 28.79 -52.79
N ASP A 441 -12.73 29.03 -53.73
CA ASP A 441 -12.77 28.45 -55.08
C ASP A 441 -12.39 26.95 -55.09
N VAL A 442 -11.76 26.44 -54.02
CA VAL A 442 -11.22 25.06 -53.94
C VAL A 442 -11.74 24.27 -52.74
N VAL A 443 -11.93 24.90 -51.57
CA VAL A 443 -12.36 24.22 -50.34
C VAL A 443 -13.54 24.91 -49.69
N LYS A 444 -14.44 24.14 -49.07
CA LYS A 444 -15.57 24.64 -48.29
C LYS A 444 -15.36 24.40 -46.81
N VAL A 445 -16.03 25.21 -45.99
CA VAL A 445 -16.06 24.99 -44.53
C VAL A 445 -16.72 23.64 -44.26
N GLY A 446 -16.00 22.77 -43.56
CA GLY A 446 -16.41 21.41 -43.22
C GLY A 446 -15.79 20.29 -44.06
N ASP A 447 -15.10 20.60 -45.17
CA ASP A 447 -14.39 19.60 -46.00
C ASP A 447 -13.18 19.01 -45.25
N GLU A 448 -12.83 17.74 -45.55
CA GLU A 448 -11.58 17.11 -45.13
C GLU A 448 -10.52 17.24 -46.23
N ILE A 449 -9.31 17.68 -45.86
CA ILE A 449 -8.16 17.76 -46.77
C ILE A 449 -6.89 17.21 -46.10
N ASP A 450 -6.05 16.54 -46.88
CA ASP A 450 -4.74 16.09 -46.44
C ASP A 450 -3.75 17.28 -46.49
N VAL A 451 -3.03 17.48 -45.39
CA VAL A 451 -2.15 18.64 -45.17
C VAL A 451 -0.86 18.22 -44.49
N ARG A 452 0.27 18.75 -44.95
CA ARG A 452 1.59 18.57 -44.32
C ARG A 452 1.98 19.82 -43.55
N VAL A 453 2.56 19.65 -42.36
CA VAL A 453 3.13 20.74 -41.58
C VAL A 453 4.43 21.22 -42.21
N ILE A 454 4.52 22.51 -42.53
CA ILE A 454 5.72 23.13 -43.12
C ILE A 454 6.62 23.69 -42.02
N GLU A 455 6.03 24.41 -41.07
CA GLU A 455 6.72 25.23 -40.08
C GLU A 455 5.79 25.46 -38.88
N ILE A 456 6.38 25.57 -37.69
CA ILE A 456 5.71 26.08 -36.49
C ILE A 456 6.44 27.36 -36.11
N ASP A 457 5.73 28.48 -36.07
CA ASP A 457 6.36 29.77 -35.78
C ASP A 457 6.69 29.96 -34.30
N SER A 458 7.46 31.00 -33.99
CA SER A 458 7.86 31.36 -32.62
C SER A 458 6.70 31.80 -31.70
N GLN A 459 5.47 31.84 -32.21
CA GLN A 459 4.23 32.08 -31.45
C GLN A 459 3.35 30.83 -31.37
N GLY A 460 3.84 29.66 -31.80
CA GLY A 460 3.14 28.38 -31.75
C GLY A 460 2.10 28.17 -32.86
N ARG A 461 2.07 29.01 -33.89
CA ARG A 461 1.13 28.85 -35.01
C ARG A 461 1.68 27.87 -36.04
N VAL A 462 0.83 26.93 -36.46
CA VAL A 462 1.17 25.88 -37.43
C VAL A 462 0.88 26.37 -38.85
N ASN A 463 1.89 26.37 -39.71
CA ASN A 463 1.73 26.61 -41.16
C ASN A 463 1.63 25.27 -41.90
N LEU A 464 0.62 25.14 -42.77
CA LEU A 464 0.26 23.90 -43.46
C LEU A 464 0.35 24.04 -44.99
N SER A 465 0.64 22.93 -45.67
CA SER A 465 0.58 22.79 -47.14
C SER A 465 -0.36 21.66 -47.55
N ALA A 466 -1.28 21.91 -48.48
CA ALA A 466 -2.00 20.88 -49.23
C ALA A 466 -1.26 20.49 -50.54
N ILE A 467 -0.26 21.28 -50.94
CA ILE A 467 0.57 21.04 -52.13
C ILE A 467 1.86 20.27 -51.75
N GLY A 468 2.37 19.44 -52.66
CA GLY A 468 3.67 18.79 -52.52
C GLY A 468 3.69 17.64 -51.52
N LEU A 469 2.52 17.03 -51.25
CA LEU A 469 2.37 15.94 -50.29
C LEU A 469 3.24 14.72 -50.67
N ASP A 470 3.43 14.44 -51.94
CA ASP A 470 4.12 13.22 -52.39
C ASP A 470 5.63 13.40 -52.65
N GLU A 471 6.15 14.62 -52.50
CA GLU A 471 7.60 14.85 -52.43
C GLU A 471 8.14 14.57 -51.01
N PRO A 472 9.41 14.11 -50.89
CA PRO A 472 10.10 14.05 -49.59
C PRO A 472 10.27 15.46 -49.01
N PHE A 473 10.04 15.59 -47.71
CA PHE A 473 10.14 16.88 -47.02
C PHE A 473 11.59 17.38 -46.95
N ASP A 474 11.84 18.55 -47.55
CA ASP A 474 13.14 19.22 -47.58
C ASP A 474 13.04 20.57 -46.85
N PRO A 475 13.58 20.67 -45.62
CA PRO A 475 13.55 21.91 -44.83
C PRO A 475 14.23 23.11 -45.53
N SER A 476 15.15 22.86 -46.47
CA SER A 476 15.92 23.92 -47.13
C SER A 476 15.14 24.70 -48.19
N LYS A 477 13.97 24.21 -48.62
CA LYS A 477 13.09 24.87 -49.61
C LYS A 477 12.11 25.87 -48.98
N VAL A 478 11.99 25.92 -47.65
CA VAL A 478 11.11 26.86 -46.95
C VAL A 478 11.72 28.26 -47.00
N LYS A 479 11.20 29.13 -47.88
CA LYS A 479 11.69 30.51 -48.02
C LYS A 479 11.33 31.33 -46.76
N PRO A 480 12.32 31.90 -46.04
CA PRO A 480 12.03 32.82 -44.94
C PRO A 480 11.23 34.03 -45.43
N ARG A 481 10.26 34.50 -44.64
CA ARG A 481 9.57 35.76 -44.92
C ARG A 481 10.56 36.93 -44.73
N GLU A 482 10.88 37.63 -45.81
CA GLU A 482 11.56 38.93 -45.73
C GLU A 482 10.65 39.95 -45.04
N ASP A 483 11.06 40.38 -43.84
CA ASP A 483 10.39 41.44 -43.09
C ASP A 483 10.66 42.80 -43.75
N ARG A 484 9.71 43.30 -44.56
CA ARG A 484 9.82 44.59 -45.25
C ARG A 484 9.57 45.76 -44.30
N GLY A 485 10.52 45.99 -43.39
CA GLY A 485 10.42 46.97 -42.31
C GLY A 485 11.53 48.05 -42.30
N ARG A 486 11.27 49.17 -42.99
CA ARG A 486 11.83 50.52 -42.71
C ARG A 486 13.31 50.80 -43.07
N GLY A 487 13.53 51.61 -44.11
CA GLY A 487 14.84 52.11 -44.51
C GLY A 487 15.47 53.11 -43.53
N GLY A 488 16.77 52.99 -43.32
CA GLY A 488 17.55 53.94 -42.52
C GLY A 488 17.98 55.18 -43.28
N ARG A 489 18.03 56.32 -42.57
CA ARG A 489 18.91 57.47 -42.91
C ARG A 489 19.61 57.93 -41.63
N PRO A 490 20.91 58.28 -41.66
CA PRO A 490 21.72 58.40 -40.45
C PRO A 490 21.99 59.86 -40.01
N GLY A 491 22.33 60.02 -38.72
CA GLY A 491 23.14 61.13 -38.22
C GLY A 491 22.43 62.16 -37.33
N GLY A 492 23.06 62.51 -36.20
CA GLY A 492 22.67 63.64 -35.35
C GLY A 492 22.74 63.36 -33.85
N GLY A 493 23.92 63.52 -33.24
CA GLY A 493 24.07 63.52 -31.77
C GLY A 493 23.86 64.92 -31.16
N GLY A 494 23.43 65.01 -29.91
CA GLY A 494 23.23 66.31 -29.24
C GLY A 494 22.87 66.24 -27.75
N ARG A 495 23.77 66.79 -26.93
CA ARG A 495 23.70 67.08 -25.48
C ARG A 495 22.34 67.51 -24.89
N GLY A 496 22.00 66.96 -23.72
CA GLY A 496 21.97 67.63 -22.40
C GLY A 496 21.16 68.93 -22.14
N GLY A 497 20.46 68.96 -20.98
CA GLY A 497 19.74 70.10 -20.38
C GLY A 497 18.31 69.68 -19.99
N ASP A 498 17.77 69.65 -18.77
CA ASP A 498 17.92 70.33 -17.44
C ASP A 498 16.64 71.13 -17.09
N ARG A 499 16.02 70.77 -15.94
CA ARG A 499 15.02 71.49 -15.08
C ARG A 499 13.61 71.94 -15.55
N GLY A 500 12.69 71.88 -14.57
CA GLY A 500 11.40 72.59 -14.48
C GLY A 500 10.20 71.63 -14.40
N ASP A 501 9.67 71.19 -13.24
CA ASP A 501 9.15 71.86 -12.03
C ASP A 501 7.74 72.50 -12.18
N ARG A 502 6.97 72.49 -11.07
CA ARG A 502 5.51 72.72 -10.85
C ARG A 502 4.68 71.42 -10.74
N GLY A 503 3.96 71.13 -9.64
CA GLY A 503 3.94 71.77 -8.32
C GLY A 503 2.57 71.67 -7.61
N GLY A 504 2.58 71.29 -6.32
CA GLY A 504 1.46 71.40 -5.37
C GLY A 504 0.37 70.31 -5.46
N GLY A 505 -0.19 69.82 -4.35
CA GLY A 505 0.16 70.06 -2.94
C GLY A 505 -0.79 69.34 -1.97
N ASP A 506 -0.31 69.00 -0.78
CA ASP A 506 -1.08 68.28 0.25
C ASP A 506 -2.15 69.14 0.94
N ARG A 507 -3.21 68.49 1.46
CA ARG A 507 -3.72 68.74 2.83
C ARG A 507 -4.73 67.71 3.34
N PHE A 508 -4.60 67.45 4.65
CA PHE A 508 -5.48 66.65 5.50
C PHE A 508 -6.85 67.32 5.74
N GLY A 509 -7.86 66.54 6.19
CA GLY A 509 -8.75 67.03 7.26
C GLY A 509 -10.24 66.63 7.25
N ASP A 510 -10.55 65.49 7.88
CA ASP A 510 -11.59 65.33 8.94
C ASP A 510 -13.12 65.54 8.67
N ARG A 511 -13.93 64.87 9.51
CA ARG A 511 -15.37 65.09 9.87
C ARG A 511 -16.55 64.61 8.96
N SER A 512 -17.22 63.59 9.52
CA SER A 512 -18.65 63.59 9.92
C SER A 512 -19.80 63.25 8.95
N ARG A 513 -20.42 62.09 9.25
CA ARG A 513 -21.87 61.69 9.27
C ARG A 513 -22.93 62.83 9.22
N PRO A 514 -24.20 62.61 8.74
CA PRO A 514 -25.11 61.59 9.35
C PRO A 514 -26.35 60.99 8.57
N ARG A 515 -27.06 60.06 9.26
CA ARG A 515 -28.46 59.53 9.10
C ARG A 515 -28.77 58.60 7.90
N ASP A 516 -29.14 57.30 8.02
CA ASP A 516 -30.20 56.58 8.81
C ASP A 516 -31.65 57.01 8.43
N PRO A 517 -32.75 56.19 8.53
CA PRO A 517 -32.86 54.80 9.02
C PRO A 517 -33.88 53.86 8.29
N ASP A 518 -33.93 52.59 8.77
CA ASP A 518 -35.02 51.57 8.81
C ASP A 518 -34.53 50.17 8.36
N ARG A 519 -34.93 48.98 8.87
CA ARG A 519 -35.68 48.44 10.06
C ARG A 519 -35.27 46.95 10.20
N GLY A 520 -35.38 46.23 11.32
CA GLY A 520 -35.71 46.55 12.72
C GLY A 520 -35.65 45.27 13.60
N PHE A 521 -35.53 45.43 14.93
CA PHE A 521 -36.17 44.68 16.04
C PHE A 521 -36.54 43.18 15.83
N ARG A 522 -36.23 42.19 16.69
CA ARG A 522 -36.01 42.07 18.16
C ARG A 522 -34.97 40.94 18.41
N GLY A 523 -34.25 40.78 19.53
CA GLY A 523 -34.49 41.23 20.91
C GLY A 523 -34.81 40.02 21.80
N ALA A 524 -33.80 39.43 22.45
CA ALA A 524 -33.91 38.25 23.33
C ALA A 524 -33.45 38.59 24.78
N PRO A 525 -34.15 38.11 25.83
CA PRO A 525 -33.77 38.34 27.22
C PRO A 525 -32.97 37.17 27.85
N SER A 526 -32.24 37.50 28.91
CA SER A 526 -31.40 36.61 29.73
C SER A 526 -32.13 36.04 30.96
N ALA A 527 -31.84 34.80 31.35
CA ALA A 527 -31.94 34.29 32.74
C ALA A 527 -31.09 33.00 32.91
N GLU A 528 -30.63 32.72 34.14
CA GLU A 528 -29.65 31.67 34.48
C GLU A 528 -30.32 30.30 34.86
N PRO A 529 -29.66 29.35 35.59
CA PRO A 529 -29.28 28.06 35.03
C PRO A 529 -30.04 26.86 35.64
N ARG A 530 -29.91 25.67 35.05
CA ARG A 530 -30.31 24.39 35.67
C ARG A 530 -29.37 23.25 35.28
N ASP A 531 -29.19 22.35 36.24
CA ASP A 531 -28.31 21.17 36.21
C ASP A 531 -28.85 20.00 35.34
N GLU A 532 -28.00 18.95 35.29
CA GLU A 532 -28.24 17.56 34.88
C GLU A 532 -28.01 17.15 33.39
N PRO A 533 -27.65 15.87 33.14
CA PRO A 533 -26.41 15.59 32.39
C PRO A 533 -26.56 15.18 30.91
N ASP A 534 -25.39 15.17 30.26
CA ASP A 534 -25.13 14.93 28.83
C ASP A 534 -25.38 13.47 28.37
N GLU A 535 -26.56 13.18 27.81
CA GLU A 535 -26.81 11.96 27.02
C GLU A 535 -26.43 12.15 25.55
N THR A 536 -25.21 11.73 25.19
CA THR A 536 -24.78 11.62 23.78
C THR A 536 -25.67 10.65 22.98
N PRO A 537 -26.27 11.07 21.85
CA PRO A 537 -27.18 10.22 21.08
C PRO A 537 -26.44 9.13 20.28
N LYS A 538 -26.70 7.86 20.62
CA LYS A 538 -26.16 6.70 19.89
C LYS A 538 -26.86 6.49 18.54
N ALA A 539 -26.15 6.72 17.44
CA ALA A 539 -26.61 6.36 16.11
C ALA A 539 -26.84 4.84 15.98
N ARG A 540 -28.07 4.43 15.63
CA ARG A 540 -28.43 3.04 15.33
C ARG A 540 -28.59 2.85 13.82
N PHE A 541 -27.61 2.24 13.17
CA PHE A 541 -27.76 1.75 11.80
C PHE A 541 -28.11 0.25 11.83
N ARG A 542 -29.20 -0.14 11.17
CA ARG A 542 -29.58 -1.55 10.94
C ARG A 542 -29.55 -1.80 9.42
N PRO A 543 -28.85 -2.83 8.92
CA PRO A 543 -29.06 -3.30 7.56
C PRO A 543 -30.48 -3.87 7.43
N ARG A 544 -31.15 -3.58 6.30
CA ARG A 544 -32.33 -4.35 5.88
C ARG A 544 -31.85 -5.68 5.25
N ARG A 545 -32.68 -6.71 5.40
CA ARG A 545 -32.51 -8.00 4.72
C ARG A 545 -32.74 -7.86 3.22
#